data_AF-A0A357T803-F1
#
_entry.id   AF-A0A357T803-F1
#
_cell.length_a   1.000
_cell.length_b   1.000
_cell.length_c   1.000
_cell.angle_alpha   90.00
_cell.angle_beta   90.00
_cell.angle_gamma   90.00
#
_symmetry.space_group_name_H-M   'P 1'
#
loop_
_entity.id
_entity.type
_entity.pdbx_description
1 polymer ?
#
loop_
_entity_poly.entity_id
_entity_poly.type
_entity_poly.pdbx_seq_one_letter_code
_entity_poly.pdbx_strand_id
1 'polypeptide(L)'
;STYREGDMAAMAAHELFHVVQYHQLGVKQLYMGTTGLKSLVDNTFTGNRTEVYRFFANNMWFFEATAEYAGRFIGTKVGYGAPIHPSIDASKPYYAYNGYHDYGVSSFLAYLLDTRQPEVEDPALAFKEMWETVTSNYSMASSINVSFDGYVHSVHKESAEAAYANFFREAYTRRYMPPVHHIAGGQVDVMTLKNRIQRNTVTIQNGGVAVLRYNLTPTYVLMGDSTVSQSFFVDTEPSTLPGDVYLLEGLDMDHRVMEEPHVGRVQDGSGKFPRLLVPYVKGETKGLVAVFHHLGAEVLEAKVQLSATDLVFDNEKKILEKVKNTTLSKEDLLSFTPTLPVLGPSETPFHGVVLLNNNEDYKTEIPKVEHGKRFQVAPPMKELPPENLLVNVKIYQGEVLIHEYQLGEEKLSVRIQGGKDVVVDVTKDALPYGHQFEAVASMEGNYTFSWDFGNGRVEEANDGRTSRVASEYSAFGTYEAKVTLHDATGKAVATDQVTLRVQEEEKKAPTGKGMEGTWVNYGIYYGGGDMETLSIDVTLSIQGGSFTMTRTGGGSDPWSGGGSVREYTDASGNPAFKLEPNTGNAMDDYNFALYFGMERDGMFLNYMEEGDELTVGTTGARLYFKRRE
;
A
#
# COMPACT_ATOMS: atom_id res chain seq x y z
N SER A 1 -12.01 28.81 -67.07
CA SER A 1 -13.41 28.36 -66.97
C SER A 1 -13.93 28.75 -65.60
N THR A 2 -15.05 29.44 -65.52
CA THR A 2 -15.70 29.82 -64.25
C THR A 2 -16.30 28.58 -63.60
N TYR A 3 -15.81 28.23 -62.41
CA TYR A 3 -16.37 27.16 -61.57
C TYR A 3 -17.76 27.55 -61.08
N ARG A 4 -18.65 26.56 -60.89
CA ARG A 4 -19.98 26.80 -60.33
C ARG A 4 -19.84 27.30 -58.88
N GLU A 5 -20.56 28.35 -58.51
CA GLU A 5 -20.66 28.79 -57.11
C GLU A 5 -20.97 27.59 -56.20
N GLY A 6 -20.15 27.38 -55.17
CA GLY A 6 -20.31 26.30 -54.19
C GLY A 6 -19.45 25.04 -54.44
N ASP A 7 -18.76 24.91 -55.57
CA ASP A 7 -17.82 23.79 -55.81
C ASP A 7 -16.45 24.08 -55.18
N MET A 8 -16.42 24.10 -53.84
CA MET A 8 -15.23 24.33 -53.03
C MET A 8 -14.14 23.29 -53.32
N ALA A 9 -14.50 22.06 -53.67
CA ALA A 9 -13.55 20.99 -53.99
C ALA A 9 -12.82 21.26 -55.31
N ALA A 10 -13.54 21.66 -56.37
CA ALA A 10 -12.92 22.02 -57.63
C ALA A 10 -12.12 23.34 -57.55
N MET A 11 -12.62 24.32 -56.78
CA MET A 11 -11.92 25.58 -56.55
C MET A 11 -10.63 25.36 -55.75
N ALA A 12 -10.69 24.60 -54.64
CA ALA A 12 -9.50 24.22 -53.89
C ALA A 12 -8.54 23.43 -54.78
N ALA A 13 -8.98 22.36 -55.45
CA ALA A 13 -8.12 21.59 -56.34
C ALA A 13 -7.48 22.44 -57.46
N HIS A 14 -8.20 23.45 -57.97
CA HIS A 14 -7.70 24.38 -58.98
C HIS A 14 -6.65 25.36 -58.44
N GLU A 15 -6.92 26.01 -57.30
CA GLU A 15 -5.97 26.90 -56.65
C GLU A 15 -4.71 26.13 -56.21
N LEU A 16 -4.89 24.90 -55.72
CA LEU A 16 -3.80 24.02 -55.33
C LEU A 16 -3.00 23.53 -56.54
N PHE A 17 -3.64 23.29 -57.68
CA PHE A 17 -2.94 23.05 -58.95
C PHE A 17 -2.08 24.26 -59.37
N HIS A 18 -2.59 25.48 -59.22
CA HIS A 18 -1.81 26.69 -59.48
C HIS A 18 -0.64 26.86 -58.51
N VAL A 19 -0.85 26.56 -57.23
CA VAL A 19 0.21 26.57 -56.21
C VAL A 19 1.31 25.54 -56.52
N VAL A 20 0.94 24.33 -56.97
CA VAL A 20 1.92 23.32 -57.45
C VAL A 20 2.65 23.79 -58.70
N GLN A 21 1.98 24.48 -59.62
CA GLN A 21 2.65 25.11 -60.77
C GLN A 21 3.63 26.20 -60.34
N TYR A 22 3.25 27.08 -59.41
CA TYR A 22 4.11 28.11 -58.85
C TYR A 22 5.29 27.51 -58.06
N HIS A 23 5.09 26.38 -57.39
CA HIS A 23 6.13 25.59 -56.74
C HIS A 23 7.16 25.06 -57.75
N GLN A 24 6.71 24.39 -58.83
CA GLN A 24 7.61 23.90 -59.88
C GLN A 24 8.36 25.04 -60.57
N LEU A 25 7.69 26.17 -60.83
CA LEU A 25 8.32 27.36 -61.40
C LEU A 25 9.33 27.99 -60.44
N GLY A 26 9.01 28.09 -59.14
CA GLY A 26 9.86 28.69 -58.11
C GLY A 26 11.12 27.87 -57.84
N VAL A 27 10.99 26.54 -57.68
CA VAL A 27 12.13 25.62 -57.49
C VAL A 27 13.03 25.62 -58.71
N LYS A 28 12.45 25.60 -59.93
CA LYS A 28 13.20 25.69 -61.18
C LYS A 28 13.94 27.02 -61.29
N GLN A 29 13.31 28.14 -60.93
CA GLN A 29 13.94 29.47 -60.91
C GLN A 29 15.06 29.58 -59.85
N LEU A 30 14.87 28.98 -58.67
CA LEU A 30 15.88 28.94 -57.61
C LEU A 30 17.10 28.12 -58.06
N TYR A 31 16.88 26.93 -58.64
CA TYR A 31 17.92 26.09 -59.22
C TYR A 31 18.68 26.80 -60.34
N MET A 32 17.98 27.44 -61.29
CA MET A 32 18.61 28.22 -62.37
C MET A 32 19.39 29.44 -61.85
N GLY A 33 18.92 30.08 -60.77
CA GLY A 33 19.57 31.21 -60.12
C GLY A 33 20.81 30.83 -59.31
N THR A 34 20.86 29.65 -58.68
CA THR A 34 22.00 29.18 -57.87
C THR A 34 23.07 28.46 -58.68
N THR A 35 22.73 27.91 -59.85
CA THR A 35 23.65 27.18 -60.75
C THR A 35 24.27 28.04 -61.85
N GLY A 36 23.92 29.33 -61.93
CA GLY A 36 24.44 30.24 -62.95
C GLY A 36 23.89 30.01 -64.37
N LEU A 37 22.89 29.13 -64.53
CA LEU A 37 22.24 28.82 -65.82
C LEU A 37 21.25 29.89 -66.29
N LYS A 38 21.03 30.96 -65.51
CA LYS A 38 20.14 32.07 -65.88
C LYS A 38 20.79 32.93 -66.98
N SER A 39 20.42 32.69 -68.23
CA SER A 39 20.84 33.54 -69.34
C SER A 39 20.30 34.96 -69.18
N LEU A 40 21.07 35.95 -69.64
CA LEU A 40 20.81 37.39 -69.60
C LEU A 40 19.45 37.84 -70.16
N VAL A 41 18.72 36.98 -70.88
CA VAL A 41 17.43 37.31 -71.52
C VAL A 41 16.22 37.11 -70.59
N ASP A 42 16.34 36.28 -69.54
CA ASP A 42 15.28 36.05 -68.53
C ASP A 42 15.31 37.08 -67.38
N ASN A 43 16.33 37.92 -67.34
CA ASN A 43 16.55 38.92 -66.29
C ASN A 43 15.56 40.10 -66.35
N THR A 44 14.86 40.28 -67.47
CA THR A 44 13.96 41.42 -67.71
C THR A 44 12.58 41.23 -67.10
N PHE A 45 12.13 39.99 -66.86
CA PHE A 45 10.77 39.71 -66.36
C PHE A 45 10.68 39.44 -64.86
N THR A 46 11.79 39.11 -64.19
CA THR A 46 11.75 38.64 -62.78
C THR A 46 12.58 39.49 -61.80
N GLY A 47 13.25 40.54 -62.28
CA GLY A 47 13.84 41.58 -61.43
C GLY A 47 14.87 41.10 -60.39
N ASN A 48 15.48 39.92 -60.59
CA ASN A 48 16.50 39.36 -59.70
C ASN A 48 16.09 39.14 -58.22
N ARG A 49 14.79 39.01 -57.93
CA ARG A 49 14.30 38.83 -56.55
C ARG A 49 14.42 37.38 -56.07
N THR A 50 15.65 36.90 -55.85
CA THR A 50 15.94 35.60 -55.21
C THR A 50 15.27 35.42 -53.84
N GLU A 51 14.99 36.52 -53.16
CA GLU A 51 14.25 36.59 -51.89
C GLU A 51 12.83 36.04 -51.99
N VAL A 52 12.11 36.35 -53.09
CA VAL A 52 10.74 35.86 -53.32
C VAL A 52 10.71 34.34 -53.48
N TYR A 53 11.72 33.78 -54.16
CA TYR A 53 11.81 32.33 -54.39
C TYR A 53 12.23 31.57 -53.13
N ARG A 54 13.18 32.09 -52.34
CA ARG A 54 13.50 31.55 -51.01
C ARG A 54 12.28 31.57 -50.10
N PHE A 55 11.49 32.62 -50.19
CA PHE A 55 10.29 32.78 -49.40
C PHE A 55 9.20 31.75 -49.76
N PHE A 56 8.95 31.49 -51.05
CA PHE A 56 8.04 30.39 -51.44
C PHE A 56 8.57 29.01 -51.00
N ALA A 57 9.87 28.77 -51.11
CA ALA A 57 10.47 27.52 -50.65
C ALA A 57 10.31 27.30 -49.14
N ASN A 58 10.41 28.38 -48.34
CA ASN A 58 10.28 28.30 -46.87
C ASN A 58 8.83 28.07 -46.38
N ASN A 59 7.83 28.36 -47.21
CA ASN A 59 6.41 28.23 -46.87
C ASN A 59 5.73 27.05 -47.61
N MET A 60 6.52 26.23 -48.30
CA MET A 60 6.05 25.18 -49.19
C MET A 60 5.20 24.11 -48.49
N TRP A 61 5.54 23.77 -47.24
CA TRP A 61 4.82 22.76 -46.47
C TRP A 61 3.32 23.07 -46.36
N PHE A 62 2.94 24.34 -46.11
CA PHE A 62 1.54 24.71 -45.87
C PHE A 62 0.71 24.52 -47.13
N PHE A 63 1.30 24.92 -48.26
CA PHE A 63 0.73 24.77 -49.57
C PHE A 63 0.57 23.31 -49.99
N GLU A 64 1.58 22.46 -49.75
CA GLU A 64 1.48 21.03 -50.05
C GLU A 64 0.50 20.31 -49.11
N ALA A 65 0.52 20.63 -47.81
CA ALA A 65 -0.38 20.03 -46.83
C ALA A 65 -1.85 20.39 -47.09
N THR A 66 -2.13 21.64 -47.44
CA THR A 66 -3.48 22.09 -47.83
C THR A 66 -3.90 21.52 -49.18
N ALA A 67 -2.96 21.39 -50.14
CA ALA A 67 -3.18 20.73 -51.43
C ALA A 67 -3.69 19.30 -51.26
N GLU A 68 -2.93 18.55 -50.47
CA GLU A 68 -3.23 17.17 -50.19
C GLU A 68 -4.50 17.06 -49.33
N TYR A 69 -4.70 17.93 -48.33
CA TYR A 69 -5.93 17.91 -47.53
C TYR A 69 -7.18 18.06 -48.40
N ALA A 70 -7.20 19.07 -49.28
CA ALA A 70 -8.36 19.28 -50.15
C ALA A 70 -8.55 18.15 -51.15
N GLY A 71 -7.47 17.59 -51.73
CA GLY A 71 -7.58 16.44 -52.63
C GLY A 71 -8.04 15.16 -51.93
N ARG A 72 -7.41 14.84 -50.80
CA ARG A 72 -7.55 13.56 -50.08
C ARG A 72 -8.76 13.51 -49.16
N PHE A 73 -9.06 14.57 -48.43
CA PHE A 73 -10.16 14.61 -47.47
C PHE A 73 -11.42 15.20 -48.10
N ILE A 74 -11.33 16.37 -48.75
CA ILE A 74 -12.52 17.04 -49.32
C ILE A 74 -12.95 16.39 -50.64
N GLY A 75 -12.05 16.32 -51.62
CA GLY A 75 -12.38 15.93 -53.00
C GLY A 75 -12.63 14.43 -53.16
N THR A 76 -11.75 13.59 -52.62
CA THR A 76 -11.83 12.13 -52.79
C THR A 76 -12.38 11.38 -51.58
N LYS A 77 -12.44 12.02 -50.40
CA LYS A 77 -12.83 11.42 -49.12
C LYS A 77 -12.00 10.21 -48.66
N VAL A 78 -10.90 9.89 -49.36
CA VAL A 78 -9.98 8.80 -49.00
C VAL A 78 -9.36 9.03 -47.62
N GLY A 79 -9.10 10.29 -47.28
CA GLY A 79 -8.56 10.70 -45.98
C GLY A 79 -9.41 10.29 -44.78
N TYR A 80 -10.74 10.17 -44.89
CA TYR A 80 -11.58 9.78 -43.74
C TYR A 80 -11.42 8.30 -43.35
N GLY A 81 -11.11 7.42 -44.30
CA GLY A 81 -10.89 5.99 -44.03
C GLY A 81 -9.47 5.66 -43.55
N ALA A 82 -8.50 6.50 -43.91
CA ALA A 82 -7.11 6.36 -43.52
C ALA A 82 -6.50 7.76 -43.28
N PRO A 83 -6.85 8.44 -42.18
CA PRO A 83 -6.51 9.86 -41.96
C PRO A 83 -5.04 10.11 -41.66
N ILE A 84 -4.35 9.16 -41.04
CA ILE A 84 -2.91 9.30 -40.72
C ILE A 84 -2.09 8.77 -41.89
N HIS A 85 -1.42 9.69 -42.58
CA HIS A 85 -0.62 9.37 -43.76
C HIS A 85 0.72 8.71 -43.38
N PRO A 86 1.12 7.59 -44.00
CA PRO A 86 2.34 6.89 -43.63
C PRO A 86 3.65 7.65 -43.82
N SER A 87 3.65 8.72 -44.64
CA SER A 87 4.83 9.57 -44.84
C SER A 87 5.01 10.65 -43.78
N ILE A 88 4.08 10.81 -42.84
CA ILE A 88 4.27 11.77 -41.74
C ILE A 88 5.45 11.33 -40.87
N ASP A 89 6.30 12.27 -40.48
CA ASP A 89 7.52 11.99 -39.72
C ASP A 89 7.45 12.74 -38.40
N ALA A 90 7.27 12.00 -37.30
CA ALA A 90 7.16 12.59 -35.98
C ALA A 90 8.46 13.29 -35.57
N SER A 91 9.62 12.82 -36.05
CA SER A 91 10.92 13.38 -35.69
C SER A 91 11.18 14.78 -36.24
N LYS A 92 10.29 15.29 -37.10
CA LYS A 92 10.43 16.58 -37.77
C LYS A 92 9.27 17.49 -37.40
N PRO A 93 9.49 18.81 -37.33
CA PRO A 93 8.38 19.75 -37.18
C PRO A 93 7.45 19.68 -38.39
N TYR A 94 6.19 20.08 -38.20
CA TYR A 94 5.17 20.07 -39.26
C TYR A 94 5.53 20.90 -40.50
N TYR A 95 6.51 21.81 -40.40
CA TYR A 95 6.97 22.67 -41.49
C TYR A 95 8.30 22.25 -42.11
N ALA A 96 8.90 21.13 -41.68
CA ALA A 96 10.16 20.66 -42.23
C ALA A 96 9.99 20.14 -43.66
N TYR A 97 10.97 20.41 -44.51
CA TYR A 97 11.07 19.83 -45.84
C TYR A 97 11.60 18.39 -45.78
N ASN A 98 10.85 17.43 -46.33
CA ASN A 98 11.24 16.01 -46.35
C ASN A 98 11.86 15.51 -47.68
N GLY A 99 12.03 16.39 -48.68
CA GLY A 99 12.70 16.09 -49.95
C GLY A 99 11.75 15.90 -51.13
N TYR A 100 10.89 14.88 -51.13
CA TYR A 100 9.99 14.60 -52.24
C TYR A 100 8.54 14.53 -51.74
N HIS A 101 7.94 15.71 -51.66
CA HIS A 101 6.54 15.99 -51.32
C HIS A 101 6.10 15.59 -49.90
N ASP A 102 5.76 16.61 -49.11
CA ASP A 102 5.38 16.50 -47.70
C ASP A 102 3.89 16.12 -47.51
N TYR A 103 3.43 15.07 -48.21
CA TYR A 103 2.05 14.53 -48.12
C TYR A 103 1.69 13.93 -46.74
N GLY A 104 2.53 14.11 -45.72
CA GLY A 104 2.25 13.63 -44.36
C GLY A 104 1.35 14.59 -43.59
N VAL A 105 1.62 15.89 -43.77
CA VAL A 105 1.19 16.97 -42.86
C VAL A 105 -0.29 17.28 -42.98
N SER A 106 -0.96 16.90 -44.07
CA SER A 106 -2.42 16.96 -44.16
C SER A 106 -3.12 16.18 -43.04
N SER A 107 -2.47 15.15 -42.49
CA SER A 107 -2.98 14.39 -41.32
C SER A 107 -3.07 15.26 -40.07
N PHE A 108 -2.09 16.16 -39.89
CA PHE A 108 -2.12 17.14 -38.80
C PHE A 108 -3.19 18.20 -39.04
N LEU A 109 -3.36 18.66 -40.29
CA LEU A 109 -4.47 19.56 -40.62
C LEU A 109 -5.83 18.90 -40.36
N ALA A 110 -6.01 17.62 -40.72
CA ALA A 110 -7.23 16.87 -40.42
C ALA A 110 -7.49 16.78 -38.92
N TYR A 111 -6.46 16.52 -38.12
CA TYR A 111 -6.59 16.54 -36.67
C TYR A 111 -7.08 17.89 -36.13
N LEU A 112 -6.57 19.01 -36.64
CA LEU A 112 -7.01 20.34 -36.23
C LEU A 112 -8.44 20.68 -36.70
N LEU A 113 -8.76 20.37 -37.96
CA LEU A 113 -9.98 20.83 -38.62
C LEU A 113 -11.19 19.92 -38.39
N ASP A 114 -10.96 18.65 -38.08
CA ASP A 114 -12.01 17.63 -37.93
C ASP A 114 -12.00 17.10 -36.50
N THR A 115 -10.91 16.44 -36.09
CA THR A 115 -10.85 15.76 -34.79
C THR A 115 -10.99 16.70 -33.59
N ARG A 116 -10.36 17.88 -33.66
CA ARG A 116 -10.40 18.89 -32.59
C ARG A 116 -11.46 19.97 -32.80
N GLN A 117 -12.30 19.82 -33.80
CA GLN A 117 -13.48 20.65 -34.04
C GLN A 117 -14.69 19.76 -34.37
N PRO A 118 -15.07 18.83 -33.49
CA PRO A 118 -16.14 17.87 -33.76
C PRO A 118 -17.52 18.53 -33.96
N GLU A 119 -17.66 19.79 -33.52
CA GLU A 119 -18.86 20.61 -33.73
C GLU A 119 -19.01 21.11 -35.17
N VAL A 120 -17.96 21.06 -36.00
CA VAL A 120 -18.02 21.51 -37.39
C VAL A 120 -18.55 20.38 -38.27
N GLU A 121 -19.81 20.50 -38.69
CA GLU A 121 -20.50 19.47 -39.49
C GLU A 121 -19.90 19.28 -40.90
N ASP A 122 -19.23 20.31 -41.46
CA ASP A 122 -18.60 20.26 -42.78
C ASP A 122 -17.10 20.62 -42.70
N PRO A 123 -16.20 19.62 -42.79
CA PRO A 123 -14.75 19.85 -42.79
C PRO A 123 -14.26 20.76 -43.92
N ALA A 124 -15.02 20.88 -45.03
CA ALA A 124 -14.69 21.83 -46.09
C ALA A 124 -14.86 23.29 -45.65
N LEU A 125 -15.80 23.55 -44.72
CA LEU A 125 -16.01 24.87 -44.14
C LEU A 125 -14.89 25.23 -43.16
N ALA A 126 -14.52 24.32 -42.26
CA ALA A 126 -13.37 24.51 -41.36
C ALA A 126 -12.07 24.78 -42.16
N PHE A 127 -11.85 24.01 -43.23
CA PHE A 127 -10.71 24.23 -44.13
C PHE A 127 -10.75 25.60 -44.79
N LYS A 128 -11.92 26.03 -45.29
CA LYS A 128 -12.09 27.34 -45.90
C LYS A 128 -11.77 28.47 -44.92
N GLU A 129 -12.31 28.39 -43.70
CA GLU A 129 -12.08 29.39 -42.66
C GLU A 129 -10.60 29.50 -42.28
N MET A 130 -9.94 28.34 -42.10
CA MET A 130 -8.49 28.28 -41.85
C MET A 130 -7.71 28.91 -43.01
N TRP A 131 -8.02 28.52 -44.24
CA TRP A 131 -7.36 29.04 -45.43
C TRP A 131 -7.51 30.56 -45.55
N GLU A 132 -8.74 31.07 -45.47
CA GLU A 132 -9.03 32.50 -45.59
C GLU A 132 -8.36 33.29 -44.45
N THR A 133 -8.39 32.78 -43.22
CA THR A 133 -7.76 33.42 -42.06
C THR A 133 -6.25 33.48 -42.20
N VAL A 134 -5.62 32.36 -42.53
CA VAL A 134 -4.15 32.29 -42.64
C VAL A 134 -3.65 33.13 -43.80
N THR A 135 -4.29 33.02 -44.98
CA THR A 135 -3.86 33.77 -46.17
C THR A 135 -4.15 35.27 -46.09
N SER A 136 -5.23 35.68 -45.43
CA SER A 136 -5.53 37.12 -45.22
C SER A 136 -4.57 37.79 -44.25
N ASN A 137 -4.06 37.03 -43.27
CA ASN A 137 -3.09 37.51 -42.29
C ASN A 137 -1.64 37.20 -42.70
N TYR A 138 -1.43 36.60 -43.87
CA TYR A 138 -0.12 36.27 -44.39
C TYR A 138 0.46 37.45 -45.16
N SER A 139 1.71 37.79 -44.84
CA SER A 139 2.48 38.80 -45.56
C SER A 139 3.77 38.19 -46.07
N MET A 140 4.22 38.60 -47.26
CA MET A 140 5.53 38.21 -47.79
C MET A 140 6.72 38.65 -46.92
N ALA A 141 6.48 39.53 -45.93
CA ALA A 141 7.47 39.96 -44.97
C ALA A 141 7.63 39.02 -43.75
N SER A 142 6.75 38.02 -43.58
CA SER A 142 6.71 37.10 -42.43
C SER A 142 6.50 35.65 -42.85
N SER A 143 6.93 34.68 -42.03
CA SER A 143 6.66 33.26 -42.29
C SER A 143 5.16 32.95 -42.21
N ILE A 144 4.66 32.07 -43.08
CA ILE A 144 3.28 31.55 -43.02
C ILE A 144 3.00 30.86 -41.69
N ASN A 145 4.05 30.34 -41.03
CA ASN A 145 3.94 29.73 -39.71
C ASN A 145 3.45 30.71 -38.65
N VAL A 146 3.73 32.01 -38.77
CA VAL A 146 3.23 33.03 -37.83
C VAL A 146 1.71 33.18 -37.95
N SER A 147 1.21 33.29 -39.18
CA SER A 147 -0.22 33.41 -39.45
C SER A 147 -0.96 32.11 -39.12
N PHE A 148 -0.34 30.96 -39.41
CA PHE A 148 -0.87 29.64 -39.06
C PHE A 148 -0.92 29.41 -37.55
N ASP A 149 0.16 29.71 -36.82
CA ASP A 149 0.19 29.64 -35.36
C ASP A 149 -0.86 30.57 -34.73
N GLY A 150 -1.04 31.77 -35.27
CA GLY A 150 -2.11 32.69 -34.87
C GLY A 150 -3.51 32.09 -35.05
N TYR A 151 -3.76 31.41 -36.17
CA TYR A 151 -5.01 30.67 -36.38
C TYR A 151 -5.18 29.56 -35.34
N VAL A 152 -4.19 28.68 -35.16
CA VAL A 152 -4.25 27.57 -34.20
C VAL A 152 -4.49 28.08 -32.78
N HIS A 153 -3.82 29.16 -32.38
CA HIS A 153 -4.01 29.78 -31.08
C HIS A 153 -5.44 30.33 -30.92
N SER A 154 -5.99 30.95 -31.97
CA SER A 154 -7.34 31.51 -31.92
C SER A 154 -8.42 30.43 -31.75
N VAL A 155 -8.27 29.30 -32.44
CA VAL A 155 -9.26 28.21 -32.47
C VAL A 155 -9.06 27.20 -31.34
N HIS A 156 -7.83 26.74 -31.13
CA HIS A 156 -7.50 25.63 -30.23
C HIS A 156 -6.86 26.07 -28.89
N LYS A 157 -6.58 27.37 -28.72
CA LYS A 157 -5.99 27.94 -27.50
C LYS A 157 -4.61 27.40 -27.15
N GLU A 158 -3.84 26.98 -28.14
CA GLU A 158 -2.45 26.52 -28.01
C GLU A 158 -1.63 26.90 -29.24
N SER A 159 -0.30 26.76 -29.18
CA SER A 159 0.55 26.98 -30.36
C SER A 159 0.44 25.83 -31.35
N ALA A 160 0.75 26.07 -32.62
CA ALA A 160 0.82 25.03 -33.65
C ALA A 160 1.82 23.93 -33.29
N GLU A 161 2.92 24.28 -32.63
CA GLU A 161 3.92 23.33 -32.15
C GLU A 161 3.39 22.44 -31.02
N ALA A 162 2.69 23.02 -30.04
CA ALA A 162 2.03 22.26 -28.98
C ALA A 162 0.92 21.34 -29.55
N ALA A 163 0.16 21.83 -30.52
CA ALA A 163 -0.88 21.04 -31.17
C ALA A 163 -0.30 19.87 -31.96
N TYR A 164 0.86 20.05 -32.60
CA TYR A 164 1.56 19.00 -33.32
C TYR A 164 2.15 17.94 -32.38
N ALA A 165 2.68 18.36 -31.23
CA ALA A 165 3.04 17.46 -30.14
C ALA A 165 1.85 16.63 -29.64
N ASN A 166 0.71 17.29 -29.42
CA ASN A 166 -0.53 16.67 -28.99
C ASN A 166 -1.08 15.70 -30.05
N PHE A 167 -0.97 16.02 -31.33
CA PHE A 167 -1.37 15.12 -32.42
C PHE A 167 -0.72 13.74 -32.27
N PHE A 168 0.60 13.67 -32.08
CA PHE A 168 1.27 12.37 -31.92
C PHE A 168 0.92 11.68 -30.62
N ARG A 169 0.92 12.39 -29.50
CA ARG A 169 0.49 11.82 -28.21
C ARG A 169 -0.89 11.18 -28.35
N GLU A 170 -1.84 11.94 -28.88
CA GLU A 170 -3.22 11.52 -28.96
C GLU A 170 -3.40 10.36 -29.94
N ALA A 171 -2.66 10.38 -31.04
CA ALA A 171 -2.67 9.34 -32.05
C ALA A 171 -2.30 7.94 -31.52
N TYR A 172 -1.67 7.83 -30.34
CA TYR A 172 -1.35 6.53 -29.72
C TYR A 172 -2.05 6.28 -28.38
N THR A 173 -2.74 7.27 -27.82
CA THR A 173 -3.35 7.16 -26.48
C THR A 173 -4.86 7.33 -26.48
N ARG A 174 -5.44 7.98 -27.49
CA ARG A 174 -6.84 8.42 -27.49
C ARG A 174 -7.71 7.57 -28.39
N ARG A 175 -8.88 7.17 -27.89
CA ARG A 175 -9.79 6.28 -28.61
C ARG A 175 -10.48 6.93 -29.80
N TYR A 176 -10.74 8.23 -29.75
CA TYR A 176 -11.28 8.97 -30.90
C TYR A 176 -10.24 9.15 -32.00
N MET A 177 -8.95 8.97 -31.70
CA MET A 177 -7.93 9.05 -32.73
C MET A 177 -7.93 7.77 -33.57
N PRO A 178 -7.84 7.92 -34.90
CA PRO A 178 -7.79 6.81 -35.83
C PRO A 178 -6.55 5.93 -35.61
N PRO A 179 -6.55 4.68 -36.12
CA PRO A 179 -5.41 3.80 -36.01
C PRO A 179 -4.18 4.33 -36.73
N VAL A 180 -3.04 4.21 -36.05
CA VAL A 180 -1.71 4.50 -36.62
C VAL A 180 -1.02 3.19 -36.92
N HIS A 181 -0.74 2.91 -38.19
CA HIS A 181 -0.06 1.69 -38.60
C HIS A 181 1.45 1.92 -38.77
N HIS A 182 1.83 2.87 -39.62
CA HIS A 182 3.21 3.19 -39.92
C HIS A 182 3.34 4.70 -40.08
N ILE A 183 4.45 5.25 -39.58
CA ILE A 183 4.88 6.63 -39.84
C ILE A 183 6.34 6.60 -40.32
N ALA A 184 6.79 7.64 -40.99
CA ALA A 184 8.10 7.67 -41.64
C ALA A 184 9.29 7.75 -40.66
N GLY A 185 9.06 8.27 -39.46
CA GLY A 185 10.12 8.46 -38.47
C GLY A 185 9.61 8.97 -37.13
N GLY A 186 10.51 8.98 -36.14
CA GLY A 186 10.24 9.43 -34.77
C GLY A 186 9.46 8.45 -33.89
N GLN A 187 9.10 7.26 -34.38
CA GLN A 187 8.46 6.21 -33.57
C GLN A 187 9.41 5.04 -33.31
N VAL A 188 9.40 4.52 -32.08
CA VAL A 188 10.04 3.26 -31.71
C VAL A 188 9.06 2.37 -30.96
N ASP A 189 8.84 1.17 -31.49
CA ASP A 189 8.03 0.14 -30.85
C ASP A 189 8.89 -0.94 -30.22
N VAL A 190 8.75 -1.10 -28.91
CA VAL A 190 9.39 -2.17 -28.14
C VAL A 190 8.31 -3.17 -27.75
N MET A 191 8.07 -4.13 -28.65
CA MET A 191 7.08 -5.18 -28.44
C MET A 191 7.59 -6.33 -27.56
N THR A 192 8.88 -6.36 -27.26
CA THR A 192 9.47 -7.37 -26.36
C THR A 192 10.60 -6.80 -25.52
N LEU A 193 10.49 -6.93 -24.20
CA LEU A 193 11.49 -6.52 -23.21
C LEU A 193 12.25 -7.75 -22.71
N LYS A 194 13.05 -8.35 -23.60
CA LYS A 194 13.91 -9.50 -23.28
C LYS A 194 15.02 -9.17 -22.28
N ASN A 195 15.35 -7.89 -22.16
CA ASN A 195 16.37 -7.40 -21.25
C ASN A 195 15.71 -6.48 -20.21
N ARG A 196 16.23 -6.49 -18.97
CA ARG A 196 15.80 -5.56 -17.91
C ARG A 196 16.08 -4.08 -18.23
N ILE A 197 16.96 -3.84 -19.22
CA ILE A 197 17.30 -2.51 -19.72
C ILE A 197 17.09 -2.54 -21.23
N GLN A 198 16.26 -1.61 -21.72
CA GLN A 198 16.06 -1.35 -23.13
C GLN A 198 16.61 0.02 -23.48
N ARG A 199 17.48 0.10 -24.49
CA ARG A 199 18.07 1.36 -24.97
C ARG A 199 17.64 1.60 -26.42
N ASN A 200 17.16 2.80 -26.69
CA ASN A 200 16.76 3.23 -28.01
C ASN A 200 17.40 4.58 -28.31
N THR A 201 17.76 4.79 -29.58
CA THR A 201 18.28 6.08 -30.05
C THR A 201 17.31 6.61 -31.11
N VAL A 202 16.91 7.88 -30.97
CA VAL A 202 16.02 8.56 -31.90
C VAL A 202 16.59 9.93 -32.23
N THR A 203 16.68 10.24 -33.52
CA THR A 203 17.04 11.59 -33.97
C THR A 203 15.79 12.45 -34.04
N ILE A 204 15.82 13.64 -33.43
CA ILE A 204 14.69 14.57 -33.34
C ILE A 204 15.16 15.96 -33.82
N GLN A 205 14.46 16.55 -34.79
CA GLN A 205 14.70 17.92 -35.23
C GLN A 205 14.00 18.93 -34.32
N ASN A 206 14.38 20.20 -34.41
CA ASN A 206 13.70 21.28 -33.69
C ASN A 206 12.20 21.31 -34.01
N GLY A 207 11.34 21.24 -33.00
CA GLY A 207 9.88 21.15 -33.10
C GLY A 207 9.34 19.78 -33.51
N GLY A 208 10.20 18.76 -33.56
CA GLY A 208 9.82 17.36 -33.72
C GLY A 208 9.61 16.64 -32.38
N VAL A 209 9.12 15.40 -32.47
CA VAL A 209 8.86 14.52 -31.33
C VAL A 209 9.42 13.11 -31.54
N ALA A 210 9.70 12.42 -30.43
CA ALA A 210 9.92 10.98 -30.43
C ALA A 210 8.84 10.28 -29.63
N VAL A 211 8.19 9.28 -30.23
CA VAL A 211 7.17 8.43 -29.62
C VAL A 211 7.76 7.05 -29.38
N LEU A 212 7.93 6.68 -28.12
CA LEU A 212 8.40 5.35 -27.73
C LEU A 212 7.24 4.58 -27.09
N ARG A 213 6.95 3.40 -27.63
CA ARG A 213 5.86 2.54 -27.15
C ARG A 213 6.45 1.23 -26.62
N TYR A 214 6.10 0.85 -25.40
CA TYR A 214 6.59 -0.37 -24.76
C TYR A 214 5.42 -1.29 -24.41
N ASN A 215 5.48 -2.52 -24.90
CA ASN A 215 4.50 -3.54 -24.57
C ASN A 215 4.93 -4.28 -23.30
N LEU A 216 4.24 -4.01 -22.19
CA LEU A 216 4.45 -4.66 -20.90
C LEU A 216 3.45 -5.82 -20.74
N THR A 217 3.41 -6.75 -21.70
CA THR A 217 2.65 -8.00 -21.57
C THR A 217 3.51 -9.05 -20.85
N PRO A 218 2.94 -9.93 -19.99
CA PRO A 218 3.73 -10.89 -19.21
C PRO A 218 4.65 -11.80 -20.02
N THR A 219 4.26 -12.18 -21.23
CA THR A 219 5.07 -13.00 -22.16
C THR A 219 6.32 -12.27 -22.69
N TYR A 220 6.35 -10.95 -22.56
CA TYR A 220 7.35 -10.07 -23.14
C TYR A 220 8.21 -9.36 -22.09
N VAL A 221 7.82 -9.40 -20.81
CA VAL A 221 8.54 -8.78 -19.71
C VAL A 221 9.36 -9.83 -18.96
N LEU A 222 10.67 -9.64 -18.89
CA LEU A 222 11.53 -10.47 -18.05
C LEU A 222 11.35 -10.07 -16.57
N MET A 223 10.78 -10.98 -15.77
CA MET A 223 10.74 -10.90 -14.31
C MET A 223 11.35 -12.17 -13.70
N GLY A 224 12.05 -12.01 -12.57
CA GLY A 224 12.50 -13.16 -11.79
C GLY A 224 11.33 -13.92 -11.18
N ASP A 225 11.52 -15.21 -10.92
CA ASP A 225 10.48 -16.04 -10.29
C ASP A 225 10.05 -15.46 -8.94
N SER A 226 11.03 -14.96 -8.18
CA SER A 226 10.84 -14.32 -6.87
C SER A 226 10.40 -12.86 -6.93
N THR A 227 10.22 -12.24 -8.10
CA THR A 227 9.72 -10.85 -8.18
C THR A 227 8.20 -10.85 -8.23
N VAL A 228 7.53 -10.22 -7.27
CA VAL A 228 6.06 -10.09 -7.23
C VAL A 228 5.62 -8.82 -7.96
N SER A 229 6.30 -7.71 -7.70
CA SER A 229 6.06 -6.44 -8.40
C SER A 229 7.38 -5.68 -8.61
N GLN A 230 7.41 -4.84 -9.64
CA GLN A 230 8.53 -3.98 -9.97
C GLN A 230 8.01 -2.66 -10.56
N SER A 231 8.85 -1.64 -10.62
CA SER A 231 8.56 -0.40 -11.34
C SER A 231 9.46 -0.23 -12.54
N PHE A 232 8.95 0.40 -13.59
CA PHE A 232 9.73 0.86 -14.72
C PHE A 232 10.05 2.35 -14.60
N PHE A 233 11.24 2.76 -15.00
CA PHE A 233 11.64 4.16 -15.07
C PHE A 233 12.38 4.43 -16.38
N VAL A 234 12.30 5.69 -16.82
CA VAL A 234 12.90 6.16 -18.06
C VAL A 234 14.01 7.16 -17.74
N ASP A 235 15.18 6.94 -18.32
CA ASP A 235 16.30 7.88 -18.33
C ASP A 235 16.55 8.37 -19.76
N THR A 236 16.96 9.62 -19.92
CA THR A 236 17.28 10.20 -21.23
C THR A 236 18.69 10.80 -21.27
N GLU A 237 19.31 10.76 -22.44
CA GLU A 237 20.50 11.54 -22.78
C GLU A 237 20.13 12.44 -23.99
N PRO A 238 20.19 13.77 -23.84
CA PRO A 238 20.51 14.54 -22.64
C PRO A 238 19.43 14.39 -21.54
N SER A 239 19.83 14.54 -20.28
CA SER A 239 18.94 14.44 -19.10
C SER A 239 17.96 15.60 -18.96
N THR A 240 18.06 16.59 -19.85
CA THR A 240 17.16 17.76 -19.93
C THR A 240 16.07 17.59 -20.97
N LEU A 241 16.04 16.48 -21.73
CA LEU A 241 15.03 16.24 -22.75
C LEU A 241 13.67 15.99 -22.09
N PRO A 242 12.69 16.90 -22.21
CA PRO A 242 11.38 16.68 -21.62
C PRO A 242 10.65 15.56 -22.36
N GLY A 243 9.95 14.72 -21.60
CA GLY A 243 9.03 13.77 -22.18
C GLY A 243 7.88 13.43 -21.26
N ASP A 244 6.68 13.29 -21.82
CA ASP A 244 5.49 12.92 -21.08
C ASP A 244 5.18 11.44 -21.28
N VAL A 245 4.70 10.79 -20.23
CA VAL A 245 4.47 9.35 -20.18
C VAL A 245 2.99 9.07 -19.90
N TYR A 246 2.48 8.09 -20.62
CA TYR A 246 1.09 7.69 -20.65
C TYR A 246 0.97 6.19 -20.45
N LEU A 247 -0.01 5.76 -19.66
CA LEU A 247 -0.21 4.36 -19.30
C LEU A 247 -1.58 3.85 -19.75
N LEU A 248 -1.56 2.76 -20.50
CA LEU A 248 -2.73 2.10 -21.06
C LEU A 248 -2.80 0.65 -20.55
N GLU A 249 -3.95 0.01 -20.72
CA GLU A 249 -4.11 -1.44 -20.46
C GLU A 249 -3.28 -2.30 -21.45
N GLY A 250 -2.98 -1.76 -22.62
CA GLY A 250 -2.17 -2.41 -23.66
C GLY A 250 -1.82 -1.43 -24.77
N LEU A 251 -1.07 -1.87 -25.79
CA LEU A 251 -0.72 -1.03 -26.95
C LEU A 251 -1.68 -1.17 -28.13
N ASP A 252 -2.63 -2.10 -28.05
CA ASP A 252 -3.63 -2.31 -29.10
C ASP A 252 -4.65 -1.15 -29.13
N MET A 253 -5.31 -1.02 -30.28
CA MET A 253 -6.24 0.09 -30.56
C MET A 253 -7.40 0.20 -29.57
N ASP A 254 -7.90 -0.93 -29.11
CA ASP A 254 -9.01 -1.07 -28.17
C ASP A 254 -8.65 -0.64 -26.74
N HIS A 255 -7.36 -0.66 -26.38
CA HIS A 255 -6.87 -0.19 -25.09
C HIS A 255 -6.67 1.33 -25.00
N ARG A 256 -6.89 2.08 -26.10
CA ARG A 256 -6.88 3.54 -26.08
C ARG A 256 -8.10 4.09 -25.34
N VAL A 257 -7.95 5.25 -24.71
CA VAL A 257 -8.94 5.79 -23.76
C VAL A 257 -9.54 7.13 -24.21
N MET A 258 -10.70 7.49 -23.65
CA MET A 258 -11.36 8.78 -23.89
C MET A 258 -10.87 9.89 -22.96
N GLU A 259 -10.27 9.56 -21.81
CA GLU A 259 -9.71 10.49 -20.82
C GLU A 259 -8.18 10.40 -20.79
N GLU A 260 -7.49 11.49 -20.44
CA GLU A 260 -6.05 11.59 -20.67
C GLU A 260 -5.29 10.62 -19.76
N PRO A 261 -4.59 9.61 -20.31
CA PRO A 261 -3.92 8.58 -19.50
C PRO A 261 -2.52 9.02 -19.02
N HIS A 262 -2.33 10.32 -18.77
CA HIS A 262 -1.04 10.88 -18.37
C HIS A 262 -0.69 10.42 -16.96
N VAL A 263 0.51 9.85 -16.80
CA VAL A 263 1.02 9.37 -15.50
C VAL A 263 2.13 10.24 -14.95
N GLY A 264 2.80 11.02 -15.81
CA GLY A 264 3.83 11.95 -15.37
C GLY A 264 4.84 12.27 -16.45
N ARG A 265 5.91 12.95 -16.05
CA ARG A 265 6.94 13.49 -16.93
C ARG A 265 8.31 12.90 -16.60
N VAL A 266 9.07 12.55 -17.63
CA VAL A 266 10.48 12.18 -17.55
C VAL A 266 11.30 13.45 -17.26
N GLN A 267 12.29 13.30 -16.38
CA GLN A 267 13.10 14.36 -15.78
C GLN A 267 13.40 15.52 -16.75
N ASP A 268 12.95 16.73 -16.41
CA ASP A 268 13.10 17.95 -17.24
C ASP A 268 14.45 18.67 -16.98
N GLY A 269 15.44 17.97 -16.43
CA GLY A 269 16.72 18.55 -16.02
C GLY A 269 16.66 19.58 -14.89
N SER A 270 15.47 20.00 -14.43
CA SER A 270 15.31 21.03 -13.38
C SER A 270 15.48 20.49 -11.96
N GLY A 271 15.44 19.15 -11.80
CA GLY A 271 15.47 18.47 -10.49
C GLY A 271 14.27 18.77 -9.59
N LYS A 272 13.24 19.46 -10.10
CA LYS A 272 12.05 19.86 -9.35
C LYS A 272 10.98 18.78 -9.27
N PHE A 273 10.96 17.84 -10.21
CA PHE A 273 9.95 16.78 -10.25
C PHE A 273 10.55 15.45 -9.79
N PRO A 274 9.79 14.67 -8.98
CA PRO A 274 10.19 13.31 -8.64
C PRO A 274 10.25 12.47 -9.92
N ARG A 275 11.22 11.59 -9.98
CA ARG A 275 11.39 10.65 -11.08
C ARG A 275 10.16 9.76 -11.20
N LEU A 276 9.60 9.70 -12.40
CA LEU A 276 8.44 8.85 -12.68
C LEU A 276 8.82 7.38 -12.56
N LEU A 277 8.07 6.66 -11.71
CA LEU A 277 8.12 5.22 -11.55
C LEU A 277 6.76 4.63 -11.92
N VAL A 278 6.75 3.76 -12.93
CA VAL A 278 5.54 3.13 -13.45
C VAL A 278 5.41 1.73 -12.83
N PRO A 279 4.46 1.50 -11.90
CA PRO A 279 4.32 0.22 -11.23
C PRO A 279 3.82 -0.87 -12.16
N TYR A 280 4.34 -2.08 -11.98
CA TYR A 280 3.98 -3.27 -12.73
C TYR A 280 3.93 -4.49 -11.80
N VAL A 281 2.76 -5.11 -11.71
CA VAL A 281 2.58 -6.35 -10.96
C VAL A 281 2.73 -7.54 -11.91
N LYS A 282 3.37 -8.61 -11.43
CA LYS A 282 3.59 -9.83 -12.23
C LYS A 282 2.24 -10.36 -12.74
N GLY A 283 2.16 -10.58 -14.06
CA GLY A 283 0.96 -11.10 -14.72
C GLY A 283 0.01 -10.04 -15.29
N GLU A 284 0.22 -8.76 -14.99
CA GLU A 284 -0.54 -7.67 -15.63
C GLU A 284 -0.07 -7.43 -17.07
N THR A 285 -0.99 -6.97 -17.92
CA THR A 285 -0.65 -6.39 -19.23
C THR A 285 -0.78 -4.87 -19.13
N LYS A 286 0.22 -4.14 -19.61
CA LYS A 286 0.19 -2.68 -19.72
C LYS A 286 0.82 -2.20 -21.02
N GLY A 287 0.35 -1.06 -21.53
CA GLY A 287 0.97 -0.32 -22.62
C GLY A 287 1.58 0.98 -22.11
N LEU A 288 2.87 1.19 -22.32
CA LEU A 288 3.53 2.44 -21.96
C LEU A 288 3.82 3.26 -23.22
N VAL A 289 3.36 4.51 -23.27
CA VAL A 289 3.68 5.45 -24.36
C VAL A 289 4.44 6.63 -23.77
N ALA A 290 5.65 6.89 -24.24
CA ALA A 290 6.47 8.03 -23.84
C ALA A 290 6.69 8.94 -25.06
N VAL A 291 6.39 10.23 -24.91
CA VAL A 291 6.50 11.24 -25.98
C VAL A 291 7.51 12.30 -25.56
N PHE A 292 8.61 12.41 -26.29
CA PHE A 292 9.68 13.37 -26.02
C PHE A 292 9.64 14.51 -27.04
N HIS A 293 9.85 15.73 -26.56
CA HIS A 293 9.72 16.95 -27.36
C HIS A 293 11.06 17.69 -27.40
N HIS A 294 11.49 18.10 -28.59
CA HIS A 294 12.73 18.86 -28.75
C HIS A 294 12.48 20.27 -29.26
N LEU A 295 12.83 21.28 -28.47
CA LEU A 295 12.66 22.70 -28.77
C LEU A 295 14.01 23.43 -28.98
N GLY A 296 15.11 22.68 -29.14
CA GLY A 296 16.45 23.24 -29.33
C GLY A 296 16.77 23.50 -30.80
N ALA A 297 17.66 24.47 -31.06
CA ALA A 297 17.98 24.94 -32.41
C ALA A 297 18.67 23.89 -33.33
N GLU A 298 19.35 22.90 -32.75
CA GLU A 298 20.11 21.87 -33.49
C GLU A 298 19.36 20.53 -33.50
N VAL A 299 19.70 19.65 -34.44
CA VAL A 299 19.18 18.28 -34.44
C VAL A 299 19.70 17.52 -33.21
N LEU A 300 18.81 16.86 -32.48
CA LEU A 300 19.13 16.11 -31.27
C LEU A 300 19.17 14.61 -31.55
N GLU A 301 20.24 13.94 -31.12
CA GLU A 301 20.24 12.48 -30.97
C GLU A 301 19.86 12.13 -29.53
N ALA A 302 18.60 11.78 -29.31
CA ALA A 302 18.07 11.40 -28.02
C ALA A 302 18.32 9.91 -27.76
N LYS A 303 19.00 9.58 -26.67
CA LYS A 303 19.09 8.19 -26.18
C LYS A 303 18.11 8.02 -25.04
N VAL A 304 17.17 7.09 -25.19
CA VAL A 304 16.14 6.81 -24.18
C VAL A 304 16.36 5.40 -23.65
N GLN A 305 16.46 5.28 -22.34
CA GLN A 305 16.64 4.03 -21.63
C GLN A 305 15.42 3.74 -20.76
N LEU A 306 14.73 2.62 -21.00
CA LEU A 306 13.74 2.07 -20.07
C LEU A 306 14.42 0.99 -19.23
N SER A 307 14.30 1.10 -17.91
CA SER A 307 14.86 0.16 -16.94
C SER A 307 13.78 -0.34 -15.99
N ALA A 308 13.87 -1.61 -15.59
CA ALA A 308 13.05 -2.17 -14.51
C ALA A 308 13.83 -2.18 -13.18
N THR A 309 13.14 -1.90 -12.08
CA THR A 309 13.69 -2.12 -10.73
C THR A 309 13.87 -3.60 -10.46
N ASP A 310 14.87 -3.97 -9.69
CA ASP A 310 15.15 -5.36 -9.34
C ASP A 310 15.72 -5.50 -7.93
N LEU A 311 15.68 -6.72 -7.40
CA LEU A 311 16.35 -7.08 -6.15
C LEU A 311 17.03 -8.43 -6.28
N VAL A 312 18.33 -8.45 -6.05
CA VAL A 312 19.12 -9.68 -6.00
C VAL A 312 19.35 -10.08 -4.55
N PHE A 313 18.97 -11.31 -4.18
CA PHE A 313 19.35 -11.92 -2.92
C PHE A 313 20.74 -12.58 -3.06
N ASP A 314 21.80 -11.81 -2.77
CA ASP A 314 23.20 -12.12 -3.12
C ASP A 314 23.68 -13.49 -2.63
N ASN A 315 23.24 -13.89 -1.44
CA ASN A 315 23.67 -15.12 -0.77
C ASN A 315 22.53 -16.15 -0.61
N GLU A 316 21.49 -16.04 -1.44
CA GLU A 316 20.31 -16.92 -1.43
C GLU A 316 20.67 -18.40 -1.33
N LYS A 317 21.50 -18.91 -2.26
CA LYS A 317 21.90 -20.32 -2.30
C LYS A 317 22.54 -20.80 -1.00
N LYS A 318 23.46 -19.99 -0.45
CA LYS A 318 24.16 -20.30 0.81
C LYS A 318 23.18 -20.35 1.99
N ILE A 319 22.25 -19.40 2.05
CA ILE A 319 21.23 -19.35 3.11
C ILE A 319 20.28 -20.55 2.98
N LEU A 320 19.78 -20.83 1.77
CA LEU A 320 18.89 -21.95 1.49
C LEU A 320 19.53 -23.33 1.78
N GLU A 321 20.83 -23.50 1.50
CA GLU A 321 21.56 -24.71 1.87
C GLU A 321 21.74 -24.86 3.38
N LYS A 322 21.94 -23.74 4.10
CA LYS A 322 22.10 -23.75 5.55
C LYS A 322 20.80 -24.13 6.24
N VAL A 323 19.68 -23.48 5.87
CA VAL A 323 18.38 -23.72 6.52
C VAL A 323 17.98 -25.19 6.42
N LYS A 324 18.23 -25.86 5.29
CA LYS A 324 17.95 -27.31 5.10
C LYS A 324 18.52 -28.21 6.20
N ASN A 325 19.64 -27.81 6.81
CA ASN A 325 20.38 -28.64 7.74
C ASN A 325 20.39 -28.10 9.17
N THR A 326 20.15 -26.81 9.37
CA THR A 326 20.28 -26.14 10.67
C THR A 326 19.51 -24.81 10.72
N THR A 327 19.33 -24.28 11.94
CA THR A 327 18.72 -22.96 12.15
C THR A 327 19.68 -21.82 11.77
N LEU A 328 19.16 -20.70 11.28
CA LEU A 328 19.96 -19.49 11.08
C LEU A 328 20.33 -18.83 12.42
N SER A 329 21.56 -18.32 12.53
CA SER A 329 22.04 -17.52 13.65
C SER A 329 22.14 -16.04 13.26
N LYS A 330 22.31 -15.14 14.25
CA LYS A 330 22.39 -13.68 13.98
C LYS A 330 23.53 -13.30 13.04
N GLU A 331 24.55 -14.14 12.94
CA GLU A 331 25.71 -13.99 12.08
C GLU A 331 25.43 -14.35 10.60
N ASP A 332 24.34 -15.08 10.32
CA ASP A 332 23.92 -15.46 8.97
C ASP A 332 23.15 -14.34 8.28
N LEU A 333 23.82 -13.22 8.02
CA LEU A 333 23.20 -12.05 7.41
C LEU A 333 22.64 -12.36 6.02
N LEU A 334 21.36 -12.07 5.79
CA LEU A 334 20.73 -12.08 4.48
C LEU A 334 21.16 -10.80 3.73
N SER A 335 21.67 -10.94 2.51
CA SER A 335 22.31 -9.86 1.76
C SER A 335 21.57 -9.54 0.48
N PHE A 336 21.17 -8.29 0.30
CA PHE A 336 20.38 -7.87 -0.86
C PHE A 336 21.03 -6.71 -1.60
N THR A 337 21.04 -6.78 -2.93
CA THR A 337 21.53 -5.70 -3.81
C THR A 337 20.39 -5.25 -4.73
N PRO A 338 19.87 -4.02 -4.58
CA PRO A 338 18.77 -3.52 -5.37
C PRO A 338 19.25 -2.79 -6.65
N THR A 339 18.48 -2.91 -7.72
CA THR A 339 18.58 -2.05 -8.92
C THR A 339 17.44 -1.04 -8.86
N LEU A 340 17.75 0.21 -8.57
CA LEU A 340 16.79 1.32 -8.45
C LEU A 340 17.20 2.48 -9.36
N PRO A 341 16.35 3.47 -9.65
CA PRO A 341 16.85 4.69 -10.27
C PRO A 341 17.83 5.43 -9.34
N VAL A 342 18.78 6.16 -9.93
CA VAL A 342 19.65 7.06 -9.17
C VAL A 342 18.86 8.33 -8.85
N LEU A 343 18.67 8.60 -7.56
CA LEU A 343 17.93 9.75 -7.07
C LEU A 343 18.76 11.04 -7.10
N GLY A 344 18.10 12.14 -7.45
CA GLY A 344 18.60 13.49 -7.28
C GLY A 344 18.59 13.94 -5.81
N PRO A 345 19.27 15.06 -5.49
CA PRO A 345 19.47 15.53 -4.12
C PRO A 345 18.18 15.97 -3.39
N SER A 346 17.12 16.30 -4.13
CA SER A 346 15.82 16.75 -3.62
C SER A 346 14.77 15.63 -3.54
N GLU A 347 15.09 14.42 -4.02
CA GLU A 347 14.12 13.33 -4.10
C GLU A 347 14.02 12.55 -2.78
N THR A 348 12.83 12.03 -2.51
CA THR A 348 12.59 11.19 -1.33
C THR A 348 13.39 9.89 -1.46
N PRO A 349 14.20 9.51 -0.46
CA PRO A 349 15.00 8.28 -0.52
C PRO A 349 14.10 7.04 -0.52
N PHE A 350 14.62 5.95 -1.09
CA PHE A 350 13.98 4.65 -0.94
C PHE A 350 14.22 4.10 0.46
N HIS A 351 13.20 3.43 1.00
CA HIS A 351 13.32 2.63 2.22
C HIS A 351 12.82 1.20 1.96
N GLY A 352 13.31 0.26 2.75
CA GLY A 352 13.02 -1.16 2.60
C GLY A 352 12.35 -1.72 3.85
N VAL A 353 11.49 -2.71 3.65
CA VAL A 353 10.94 -3.55 4.71
C VAL A 353 11.26 -4.99 4.35
N VAL A 354 11.94 -5.69 5.25
CA VAL A 354 12.22 -7.12 5.12
C VAL A 354 11.40 -7.86 6.16
N LEU A 355 10.51 -8.73 5.71
CA LEU A 355 9.66 -9.58 6.54
C LEU A 355 10.07 -11.03 6.33
N LEU A 356 10.40 -11.73 7.42
CA LEU A 356 10.76 -13.13 7.39
C LEU A 356 9.62 -13.98 7.95
N ASN A 357 9.25 -15.03 7.23
CA ASN A 357 8.18 -15.98 7.62
C ASN A 357 6.84 -15.32 7.97
N ASN A 358 6.54 -14.17 7.36
CA ASN A 358 5.34 -13.38 7.63
C ASN A 358 5.09 -13.10 9.11
N ASN A 359 6.16 -12.93 9.88
CA ASN A 359 6.06 -12.60 11.29
C ASN A 359 6.52 -11.16 11.52
N GLU A 360 5.60 -10.32 12.03
CA GLU A 360 5.89 -8.92 12.38
C GLU A 360 7.02 -8.79 13.41
N ASP A 361 7.20 -9.77 14.30
CA ASP A 361 8.32 -9.81 15.24
C ASP A 361 9.68 -9.90 14.51
N TYR A 362 9.66 -10.32 13.24
CA TYR A 362 10.82 -10.55 12.38
C TYR A 362 10.94 -9.50 11.27
N LYS A 363 10.17 -8.42 11.36
CA LYS A 363 10.25 -7.28 10.47
C LYS A 363 11.52 -6.48 10.73
N THR A 364 12.26 -6.17 9.68
CA THR A 364 13.40 -5.25 9.70
C THR A 364 13.14 -4.10 8.74
N GLU A 365 13.20 -2.87 9.25
CA GLU A 365 13.09 -1.65 8.44
C GLU A 365 14.49 -1.13 8.07
N ILE A 366 14.66 -0.85 6.79
CA ILE A 366 15.88 -0.32 6.20
C ILE A 366 15.63 1.14 5.83
N PRO A 367 16.12 2.11 6.61
CA PRO A 367 15.75 3.52 6.46
C PRO A 367 16.25 4.13 5.15
N LYS A 368 17.29 3.55 4.54
CA LYS A 368 17.85 4.01 3.28
C LYS A 368 18.29 2.83 2.42
N VAL A 369 17.70 2.73 1.23
CA VAL A 369 18.06 1.76 0.19
C VAL A 369 18.58 2.55 -1.02
N GLU A 370 19.74 2.19 -1.54
CA GLU A 370 20.39 2.93 -2.63
C GLU A 370 20.70 1.99 -3.79
N HIS A 371 20.57 2.49 -5.03
CA HIS A 371 20.92 1.74 -6.23
C HIS A 371 22.31 1.11 -6.13
N GLY A 372 22.40 -0.20 -6.36
CA GLY A 372 23.65 -0.96 -6.39
C GLY A 372 24.37 -1.10 -5.04
N LYS A 373 23.85 -0.51 -3.96
CA LYS A 373 24.43 -0.65 -2.63
C LYS A 373 23.76 -1.79 -1.87
N ARG A 374 24.57 -2.74 -1.45
CA ARG A 374 24.15 -3.88 -0.62
C ARG A 374 23.64 -3.41 0.74
N PHE A 375 22.55 -4.00 1.20
CA PHE A 375 22.11 -3.95 2.60
C PHE A 375 21.97 -5.37 3.16
N GLN A 376 22.02 -5.49 4.49
CA GLN A 376 22.02 -6.76 5.19
C GLN A 376 21.01 -6.80 6.33
N VAL A 377 20.37 -7.94 6.52
CA VAL A 377 19.41 -8.19 7.60
C VAL A 377 19.83 -9.42 8.38
N ALA A 378 19.87 -9.31 9.70
CA ALA A 378 20.10 -10.44 10.58
C ALA A 378 18.79 -11.24 10.75
N PRO A 379 18.83 -12.58 10.68
CA PRO A 379 17.65 -13.38 10.93
C PRO A 379 17.30 -13.36 12.44
N PRO A 380 16.01 -13.45 12.79
CA PRO A 380 15.55 -13.47 14.16
C PRO A 380 15.92 -14.81 14.84
N MET A 381 16.42 -14.75 16.08
CA MET A 381 16.70 -15.96 16.87
C MET A 381 15.54 -16.28 17.81
N LYS A 382 14.73 -17.25 17.39
CA LYS A 382 14.16 -18.35 18.19
C LYS A 382 13.52 -19.34 17.21
N GLU A 383 14.28 -20.38 16.87
CA GLU A 383 13.84 -21.61 16.16
C GLU A 383 13.04 -21.39 14.85
N LEU A 384 13.74 -21.00 13.78
CA LEU A 384 13.22 -21.16 12.41
C LEU A 384 13.44 -22.62 11.96
N PRO A 385 12.38 -23.43 11.76
CA PRO A 385 12.54 -24.83 11.38
C PRO A 385 13.21 -24.96 10.00
N PRO A 386 13.96 -26.06 9.77
CA PRO A 386 14.94 -26.20 8.68
C PRO A 386 14.41 -26.17 7.23
N GLU A 387 13.13 -25.91 6.99
CA GLU A 387 12.55 -26.10 5.64
C GLU A 387 11.68 -24.94 5.14
N ASN A 388 11.44 -23.90 5.95
CA ASN A 388 10.44 -22.86 5.62
C ASN A 388 11.01 -21.45 5.80
N LEU A 389 12.09 -21.09 5.09
CA LEU A 389 12.48 -19.68 5.01
C LEU A 389 11.65 -19.00 3.92
N LEU A 390 10.71 -18.17 4.34
CA LEU A 390 10.02 -17.21 3.50
C LEU A 390 10.63 -15.83 3.71
N VAL A 391 10.97 -15.16 2.62
CA VAL A 391 11.55 -13.82 2.63
C VAL A 391 10.67 -12.94 1.76
N ASN A 392 10.06 -11.91 2.34
CA ASN A 392 9.38 -10.87 1.61
C ASN A 392 10.13 -9.55 1.81
N VAL A 393 10.55 -8.91 0.71
CA VAL A 393 11.23 -7.62 0.71
C VAL A 393 10.41 -6.64 -0.09
N LYS A 394 9.98 -5.56 0.55
CA LYS A 394 9.26 -4.45 -0.07
C LYS A 394 10.13 -3.21 -0.06
N ILE A 395 10.29 -2.55 -1.20
CA ILE A 395 11.00 -1.28 -1.33
C ILE A 395 9.98 -0.20 -1.69
N TYR A 396 10.02 0.90 -0.95
CA TYR A 396 9.08 2.00 -1.07
C TYR A 396 9.80 3.32 -1.36
N GLN A 397 9.09 4.24 -2.00
CA GLN A 397 9.45 5.66 -2.08
C GLN A 397 8.29 6.48 -1.52
N GLY A 398 8.48 7.11 -0.36
CA GLY A 398 7.34 7.60 0.43
C GLY A 398 6.39 6.44 0.73
N GLU A 399 5.10 6.58 0.46
CA GLU A 399 4.11 5.52 0.69
C GLU A 399 3.91 4.58 -0.51
N VAL A 400 4.61 4.82 -1.62
CA VAL A 400 4.40 4.08 -2.88
C VAL A 400 5.32 2.85 -2.91
N LEU A 401 4.73 1.67 -3.10
CA LEU A 401 5.48 0.42 -3.32
C LEU A 401 6.12 0.43 -4.70
N ILE A 402 7.45 0.28 -4.74
CA ILE A 402 8.25 0.35 -5.96
C ILE A 402 8.68 -1.03 -6.42
N HIS A 403 9.00 -1.92 -5.48
CA HIS A 403 9.44 -3.28 -5.77
C HIS A 403 9.04 -4.23 -4.65
N GLU A 404 8.62 -5.43 -5.02
CA GLU A 404 8.37 -6.51 -4.08
C GLU A 404 9.05 -7.79 -4.57
N TYR A 405 9.89 -8.35 -3.70
CA TYR A 405 10.54 -9.63 -3.86
C TYR A 405 9.98 -10.60 -2.83
N GLN A 406 9.64 -11.81 -3.26
CA GLN A 406 9.19 -12.89 -2.41
C GLN A 406 9.89 -14.20 -2.77
N LEU A 407 10.56 -14.78 -1.78
CA LEU A 407 11.13 -16.13 -1.85
C LEU A 407 10.36 -17.06 -0.92
N GLY A 408 10.06 -18.25 -1.40
CA GLY A 408 9.29 -19.27 -0.68
C GLY A 408 7.79 -19.12 -0.89
N GLU A 409 7.08 -20.23 -0.78
CA GLU A 409 5.63 -20.23 -0.80
C GLU A 409 5.10 -19.92 0.60
N GLU A 410 4.12 -19.02 0.62
CA GLU A 410 3.32 -18.76 1.78
C GLU A 410 2.59 -20.06 2.13
N LYS A 411 2.94 -20.71 3.24
CA LYS A 411 2.18 -21.87 3.73
C LYS A 411 1.00 -21.36 4.55
N LEU A 412 -0.19 -21.81 4.18
CA LEU A 412 -1.40 -21.58 4.97
C LEU A 412 -1.16 -22.02 6.42
N SER A 413 -1.45 -21.12 7.35
CA SER A 413 -1.35 -21.37 8.79
C SER A 413 -2.62 -20.88 9.49
N VAL A 414 -2.85 -21.36 10.70
CA VAL A 414 -3.94 -20.92 11.58
C VAL A 414 -3.33 -20.55 12.92
N ARG A 415 -3.88 -19.52 13.58
CA ARG A 415 -3.41 -19.09 14.91
C ARG A 415 -4.59 -18.84 15.84
N ILE A 416 -4.59 -19.48 17.00
CA ILE A 416 -5.49 -19.15 18.11
C ILE A 416 -5.01 -17.84 18.73
N GLN A 417 -5.91 -16.87 18.84
CA GLN A 417 -5.63 -15.54 19.39
C GLN A 417 -5.51 -15.60 20.91
N GLY A 418 -4.59 -14.83 21.47
CA GLY A 418 -4.30 -14.79 22.91
C GLY A 418 -2.94 -15.40 23.29
N GLY A 419 -2.78 -15.68 24.58
CA GLY A 419 -1.58 -16.32 25.12
C GLY A 419 -1.56 -17.82 24.86
N LYS A 420 -0.36 -18.41 24.68
CA LYS A 420 -0.21 -19.87 24.53
C LYS A 420 -0.56 -20.66 25.79
N ASP A 421 -0.37 -20.03 26.95
CA ASP A 421 -0.75 -20.56 28.26
C ASP A 421 -1.70 -19.56 28.94
N VAL A 422 -2.99 -19.88 28.95
CA VAL A 422 -4.04 -19.09 29.59
C VAL A 422 -4.34 -19.69 30.95
N VAL A 423 -4.25 -18.89 32.01
CA VAL A 423 -4.61 -19.30 33.38
C VAL A 423 -5.78 -18.45 33.84
N VAL A 424 -6.82 -19.12 34.34
CA VAL A 424 -8.03 -18.48 34.87
C VAL A 424 -8.33 -19.01 36.26
N ASP A 425 -8.43 -18.09 37.21
CA ASP A 425 -8.85 -18.36 38.59
C ASP A 425 -10.36 -18.21 38.68
N VAL A 426 -11.06 -19.27 39.10
CA VAL A 426 -12.53 -19.24 39.26
C VAL A 426 -12.95 -19.87 40.58
N THR A 427 -14.05 -19.38 41.15
CA THR A 427 -14.66 -19.99 42.34
C THR A 427 -15.42 -21.26 41.97
N LYS A 428 -15.62 -22.16 42.94
CA LYS A 428 -16.32 -23.44 42.72
C LYS A 428 -17.76 -23.27 42.24
N ASP A 429 -18.44 -22.21 42.66
CA ASP A 429 -19.81 -21.85 42.24
C ASP A 429 -19.87 -21.16 40.87
N ALA A 430 -18.73 -20.75 40.31
CA ALA A 430 -18.61 -20.22 38.96
C ALA A 430 -18.38 -21.30 37.88
N LEU A 431 -18.37 -22.59 38.26
CA LEU A 431 -18.35 -23.71 37.32
C LEU A 431 -19.79 -24.03 36.86
N PRO A 432 -20.02 -24.33 35.55
CA PRO A 432 -19.03 -24.42 34.47
C PRO A 432 -18.52 -23.05 34.00
N TYR A 433 -17.21 -22.95 33.76
CA TYR A 433 -16.57 -21.75 33.21
C TYR A 433 -16.65 -21.73 31.69
N GLY A 434 -17.25 -20.69 31.11
CA GLY A 434 -17.27 -20.47 29.66
C GLY A 434 -16.03 -19.71 29.18
N HIS A 435 -15.30 -20.27 28.21
CA HIS A 435 -14.17 -19.60 27.55
C HIS A 435 -14.45 -19.40 26.06
N GLN A 436 -14.13 -18.22 25.54
CA GLN A 436 -14.26 -17.90 24.12
C GLN A 436 -12.90 -18.01 23.44
N PHE A 437 -12.83 -18.83 22.39
CA PHE A 437 -11.66 -18.96 21.52
C PHE A 437 -11.90 -18.23 20.20
N GLU A 438 -10.84 -17.63 19.68
CA GLU A 438 -10.81 -17.04 18.34
C GLU A 438 -9.59 -17.57 17.60
N ALA A 439 -9.76 -18.02 16.36
CA ALA A 439 -8.65 -18.39 15.48
C ALA A 439 -8.72 -17.63 14.16
N VAL A 440 -7.56 -17.36 13.58
CA VAL A 440 -7.43 -16.63 12.31
C VAL A 440 -6.51 -17.41 11.37
N ALA A 441 -6.98 -17.65 10.14
CA ALA A 441 -6.15 -18.18 9.06
C ALA A 441 -5.26 -17.08 8.48
N SER A 442 -4.03 -17.42 8.09
CA SER A 442 -3.06 -16.46 7.55
C SER A 442 -3.50 -15.83 6.23
N MET A 443 -4.27 -16.57 5.43
CA MET A 443 -4.77 -16.17 4.10
C MET A 443 -6.29 -16.15 4.07
N GLU A 444 -6.87 -15.41 3.13
CA GLU A 444 -8.31 -15.54 2.84
C GLU A 444 -8.61 -16.81 2.04
N GLY A 445 -9.75 -17.42 2.36
CA GLY A 445 -10.24 -18.62 1.68
C GLY A 445 -11.52 -19.12 2.32
N ASN A 446 -12.09 -20.15 1.69
CA ASN A 446 -13.19 -20.90 2.27
C ASN A 446 -12.60 -22.07 3.06
N TYR A 447 -12.65 -21.97 4.39
CA TYR A 447 -12.09 -22.97 5.28
C TYR A 447 -13.15 -23.53 6.22
N THR A 448 -12.86 -24.70 6.78
CA THR A 448 -13.58 -25.25 7.93
C THR A 448 -12.61 -25.33 9.10
N PHE A 449 -12.98 -24.72 10.23
CA PHE A 449 -12.23 -24.77 11.47
C PHE A 449 -12.79 -25.91 12.33
N SER A 450 -11.98 -26.95 12.57
CA SER A 450 -12.30 -28.05 13.46
C SER A 450 -11.62 -27.84 14.82
N TRP A 451 -12.42 -27.65 15.85
CA TRP A 451 -11.99 -27.37 17.21
C TRP A 451 -12.12 -28.62 18.09
N ASP A 452 -11.07 -28.91 18.86
CA ASP A 452 -11.06 -29.85 19.98
C ASP A 452 -10.65 -29.07 21.23
N PHE A 453 -11.53 -28.96 22.21
CA PHE A 453 -11.31 -28.08 23.36
C PHE A 453 -10.60 -28.79 24.53
N GLY A 454 -10.25 -30.07 24.38
CA GLY A 454 -9.60 -30.88 25.44
C GLY A 454 -10.51 -31.26 26.60
N ASN A 455 -11.77 -30.82 26.60
CA ASN A 455 -12.82 -31.19 27.56
C ASN A 455 -13.76 -32.30 27.04
N GLY A 456 -13.43 -32.91 25.89
CA GLY A 456 -14.24 -33.92 25.21
C GLY A 456 -15.30 -33.35 24.25
N ARG A 457 -15.45 -32.01 24.17
CA ARG A 457 -16.27 -31.35 23.16
C ARG A 457 -15.42 -31.05 21.92
N VAL A 458 -15.99 -31.33 20.77
CA VAL A 458 -15.48 -30.91 19.45
C VAL A 458 -16.53 -30.07 18.74
N GLU A 459 -16.10 -29.12 17.93
CA GLU A 459 -17.00 -28.25 17.16
C GLU A 459 -16.39 -27.93 15.79
N GLU A 460 -17.22 -27.85 14.76
CA GLU A 460 -16.81 -27.38 13.44
C GLU A 460 -17.50 -26.06 13.12
N ALA A 461 -16.72 -25.11 12.62
CA ALA A 461 -17.23 -23.82 12.19
C ALA A 461 -16.81 -23.54 10.74
N ASN A 462 -17.80 -23.24 9.89
CA ASN A 462 -17.58 -22.86 8.50
C ASN A 462 -17.48 -21.35 8.41
N ASP A 463 -16.29 -20.85 8.71
CA ASP A 463 -15.98 -19.44 8.66
C ASP A 463 -14.98 -19.16 7.53
N GLY A 464 -15.01 -17.94 6.99
CA GLY A 464 -14.04 -17.51 5.96
C GLY A 464 -12.61 -17.49 6.53
N ARG A 465 -12.13 -16.33 6.96
CA ARG A 465 -10.76 -16.19 7.49
C ARG A 465 -10.66 -16.38 9.02
N THR A 466 -11.75 -16.19 9.76
CA THR A 466 -11.71 -16.10 11.23
C THR A 466 -12.84 -16.90 11.85
N SER A 467 -12.54 -17.72 12.86
CA SER A 467 -13.54 -18.48 13.61
C SER A 467 -13.58 -18.07 15.07
N ARG A 468 -14.81 -17.96 15.63
CA ARG A 468 -15.06 -17.62 17.03
C ARG A 468 -16.04 -18.61 17.64
N VAL A 469 -15.58 -19.36 18.63
CA VAL A 469 -16.35 -20.43 19.29
C VAL A 469 -16.19 -20.34 20.80
N ALA A 470 -17.19 -20.82 21.55
CA ALA A 470 -17.14 -20.86 23.01
C ALA A 470 -17.28 -22.30 23.52
N SER A 471 -16.58 -22.64 24.60
CA SER A 471 -16.66 -23.96 25.24
C SER A 471 -16.73 -23.82 26.76
N GLU A 472 -17.43 -24.75 27.41
CA GLU A 472 -17.66 -24.77 28.86
C GLU A 472 -16.77 -25.82 29.55
N TYR A 473 -16.19 -25.45 30.69
CA TYR A 473 -15.31 -26.29 31.49
C TYR A 473 -15.93 -26.52 32.87
N SER A 474 -16.41 -27.74 33.12
CA SER A 474 -17.18 -28.07 34.33
C SER A 474 -16.31 -28.47 35.54
N ALA A 475 -14.99 -28.53 35.38
CA ALA A 475 -14.06 -28.90 36.43
C ALA A 475 -12.80 -28.04 36.37
N PHE A 476 -12.09 -27.98 37.49
CA PHE A 476 -10.73 -27.46 37.52
C PHE A 476 -9.79 -28.43 36.82
N GLY A 477 -8.84 -27.92 36.04
CA GLY A 477 -7.92 -28.74 35.27
C GLY A 477 -7.12 -27.96 34.24
N THR A 478 -6.24 -28.69 33.56
CA THR A 478 -5.50 -28.20 32.40
C THR A 478 -6.10 -28.84 31.15
N TYR A 479 -6.40 -28.02 30.15
CA TYR A 479 -7.07 -28.40 28.92
C TYR A 479 -6.22 -27.95 27.72
N GLU A 480 -6.08 -28.83 26.73
CA GLU A 480 -5.39 -28.53 25.48
C GLU A 480 -6.43 -28.24 24.40
N ALA A 481 -6.61 -26.96 24.08
CA ALA A 481 -7.51 -26.55 23.01
C ALA A 481 -6.74 -26.48 21.69
N LYS A 482 -7.19 -27.22 20.69
CA LYS A 482 -6.57 -27.38 19.38
C LYS A 482 -7.54 -26.98 18.28
N VAL A 483 -7.04 -26.26 17.29
CA VAL A 483 -7.79 -25.93 16.06
C VAL A 483 -7.07 -26.53 14.85
N THR A 484 -7.82 -27.20 13.99
CA THR A 484 -7.36 -27.72 12.70
C THR A 484 -8.11 -27.04 11.58
N LEU A 485 -7.38 -26.44 10.64
CA LEU A 485 -7.95 -25.79 9.47
C LEU A 485 -8.04 -26.82 8.32
N HIS A 486 -9.21 -26.92 7.70
CA HIS A 486 -9.46 -27.75 6.53
C HIS A 486 -9.74 -26.89 5.29
N ASP A 487 -9.23 -27.29 4.13
CA ASP A 487 -9.53 -26.65 2.85
C ASP A 487 -10.93 -27.03 2.33
N ALA A 488 -11.34 -26.45 1.20
CA ALA A 488 -12.64 -26.71 0.56
C ALA A 488 -12.86 -28.18 0.13
N THR A 489 -11.81 -29.01 0.12
CA THR A 489 -11.88 -30.45 -0.16
C THR A 489 -11.99 -31.30 1.11
N GLY A 490 -11.96 -30.67 2.28
CA GLY A 490 -11.97 -31.31 3.60
C GLY A 490 -10.58 -31.78 4.08
N LYS A 491 -9.51 -31.46 3.34
CA LYS A 491 -8.15 -31.87 3.72
C LYS A 491 -7.61 -30.93 4.80
N ALA A 492 -7.04 -31.51 5.86
CA ALA A 492 -6.34 -30.74 6.90
C ALA A 492 -5.10 -30.04 6.30
N VAL A 493 -5.03 -28.72 6.48
CA VAL A 493 -4.00 -27.86 5.88
C VAL A 493 -3.18 -27.08 6.90
N ALA A 494 -3.71 -26.81 8.10
CA ALA A 494 -2.97 -26.17 9.19
C ALA A 494 -3.52 -26.57 10.58
N THR A 495 -2.74 -26.34 11.63
CA THR A 495 -3.14 -26.63 13.02
C THR A 495 -2.45 -25.68 14.00
N ASP A 496 -3.13 -25.30 15.08
CA ASP A 496 -2.55 -24.60 16.23
C ASP A 496 -3.16 -25.09 17.55
N GLN A 497 -2.48 -24.82 18.67
CA GLN A 497 -2.85 -25.33 19.99
C GLN A 497 -2.49 -24.33 21.11
N VAL A 498 -3.36 -24.23 22.11
CA VAL A 498 -3.15 -23.46 23.35
C VAL A 498 -3.51 -24.28 24.58
N THR A 499 -2.89 -23.95 25.71
CA THR A 499 -3.19 -24.55 27.02
C THR A 499 -4.09 -23.61 27.82
N LEU A 500 -5.23 -24.10 28.29
CA LEU A 500 -6.10 -23.41 29.25
C LEU A 500 -6.03 -24.11 30.61
N ARG A 501 -5.70 -23.37 31.69
CA ARG A 501 -5.74 -23.85 33.07
C ARG A 501 -6.87 -23.17 33.81
N VAL A 502 -7.89 -23.94 34.16
CA VAL A 502 -8.98 -23.51 35.04
C VAL A 502 -8.63 -23.98 36.44
N GLN A 503 -8.31 -23.06 37.34
CA GLN A 503 -7.89 -23.40 38.71
C GLN A 503 -8.79 -22.73 39.75
N GLU A 504 -8.84 -23.34 40.94
CA GLU A 504 -9.62 -22.80 42.04
C GLU A 504 -8.98 -21.53 42.57
N GLU A 505 -9.77 -20.45 42.64
CA GLU A 505 -9.33 -19.20 43.25
C GLU A 505 -8.94 -19.46 44.73
N GLU A 506 -7.66 -19.31 45.06
CA GLU A 506 -7.20 -19.39 46.45
C GLU A 506 -7.88 -18.29 47.27
N LYS A 507 -8.79 -18.69 48.19
CA LYS A 507 -9.34 -17.78 49.18
C LYS A 507 -8.21 -17.22 50.06
N LYS A 508 -7.75 -16.01 49.75
CA LYS A 508 -6.96 -15.21 50.68
C LYS A 508 -7.79 -14.97 51.96
N ALA A 509 -7.18 -15.24 53.11
CA ALA A 509 -7.82 -15.03 54.41
C ALA A 509 -8.18 -13.54 54.64
N PRO A 510 -9.33 -13.23 55.27
CA PRO A 510 -9.71 -11.84 55.55
C PRO A 510 -8.85 -11.24 56.66
N THR A 511 -8.25 -10.08 56.41
CA THR A 511 -7.61 -9.23 57.44
C THR A 511 -8.70 -8.59 58.29
N GLY A 512 -8.93 -9.15 59.49
CA GLY A 512 -9.90 -8.65 60.46
C GLY A 512 -9.73 -7.16 60.74
N LYS A 513 -10.84 -6.42 60.78
CA LYS A 513 -10.92 -4.97 61.03
C LYS A 513 -10.26 -4.57 62.37
N GLY A 514 -8.96 -4.26 62.38
CA GLY A 514 -8.25 -3.72 63.56
C GLY A 514 -8.13 -4.64 64.78
N MET A 515 -8.68 -5.86 64.73
CA MET A 515 -8.73 -6.81 65.86
C MET A 515 -7.38 -7.51 66.14
N GLU A 516 -6.41 -7.41 65.24
CA GLU A 516 -5.10 -8.00 65.45
C GLU A 516 -4.41 -7.37 66.65
N GLY A 517 -3.85 -8.20 67.51
CA GLY A 517 -3.21 -7.76 68.74
C GLY A 517 -3.42 -8.72 69.89
N THR A 518 -2.90 -8.31 71.05
CA THR A 518 -3.08 -9.02 72.33
C THR A 518 -3.97 -8.18 73.22
N TRP A 519 -4.90 -8.83 73.91
CA TRP A 519 -6.02 -8.23 74.61
C TRP A 519 -6.11 -8.84 76.00
N VAL A 520 -6.33 -8.01 77.03
CA VAL A 520 -6.42 -8.46 78.43
C VAL A 520 -7.81 -8.15 78.94
N ASN A 521 -8.44 -9.13 79.61
CA ASN A 521 -9.76 -8.93 80.18
C ASN A 521 -9.72 -7.84 81.27
N TYR A 522 -10.83 -7.12 81.42
CA TYR A 522 -11.00 -6.19 82.53
C TYR A 522 -12.36 -6.32 83.22
N GLY A 523 -13.32 -7.04 82.63
CA GLY A 523 -14.64 -7.23 83.21
C GLY A 523 -15.42 -8.38 82.61
N ILE A 524 -16.45 -8.80 83.33
CA ILE A 524 -17.44 -9.81 82.91
C ILE A 524 -18.86 -9.32 83.14
N TYR A 525 -19.76 -9.77 82.28
CA TYR A 525 -21.20 -9.56 82.41
C TYR A 525 -21.93 -10.90 82.24
N TYR A 526 -22.85 -11.22 83.17
CA TYR A 526 -23.59 -12.50 83.21
C TYR A 526 -25.07 -12.38 82.82
N GLY A 527 -25.48 -11.32 82.10
CA GLY A 527 -26.84 -11.22 81.58
C GLY A 527 -27.87 -10.59 82.55
N GLY A 528 -27.46 -10.25 83.78
CA GLY A 528 -28.25 -9.43 84.71
C GLY A 528 -27.37 -8.78 85.78
N GLY A 529 -27.49 -7.46 85.95
CA GLY A 529 -26.67 -6.66 86.89
C GLY A 529 -25.64 -5.75 86.19
N ASP A 530 -24.83 -5.04 86.96
CA ASP A 530 -23.71 -4.23 86.43
C ASP A 530 -22.50 -5.12 86.10
N MET A 531 -21.55 -4.61 85.30
CA MET A 531 -20.30 -5.31 84.98
C MET A 531 -19.47 -5.54 86.25
N GLU A 532 -18.98 -6.76 86.43
CA GLU A 532 -18.13 -7.12 87.57
C GLU A 532 -16.67 -7.26 87.16
N THR A 533 -15.74 -6.90 88.05
CA THR A 533 -14.32 -7.14 87.87
C THR A 533 -14.00 -8.63 88.06
N LEU A 534 -13.32 -9.24 87.09
CA LEU A 534 -12.91 -10.64 87.16
C LEU A 534 -11.74 -10.81 88.14
N SER A 535 -11.81 -11.85 88.97
CA SER A 535 -10.69 -12.31 89.82
C SER A 535 -9.72 -13.25 89.08
N ILE A 536 -9.81 -13.30 87.76
CA ILE A 536 -9.00 -14.14 86.87
C ILE A 536 -8.44 -13.27 85.74
N ASP A 537 -7.20 -13.58 85.33
CA ASP A 537 -6.55 -12.93 84.19
C ASP A 537 -6.76 -13.81 82.96
N VAL A 538 -7.38 -13.26 81.91
CA VAL A 538 -7.60 -13.90 80.62
C VAL A 538 -6.99 -13.02 79.54
N THR A 539 -6.10 -13.60 78.74
CA THR A 539 -5.47 -12.93 77.60
C THR A 539 -5.94 -13.55 76.30
N LEU A 540 -6.35 -12.73 75.33
CA LEU A 540 -6.72 -13.13 73.98
C LEU A 540 -5.75 -12.51 72.97
N SER A 541 -5.18 -13.31 72.08
CA SER A 541 -4.33 -12.85 70.98
C SER A 541 -4.95 -13.26 69.65
N ILE A 542 -5.10 -12.30 68.73
CA ILE A 542 -5.64 -12.52 67.38
C ILE A 542 -4.58 -12.11 66.36
N GLN A 543 -4.25 -13.00 65.42
CA GLN A 543 -3.29 -12.74 64.35
C GLN A 543 -3.58 -13.62 63.14
N GLY A 544 -3.63 -13.03 61.94
CA GLY A 544 -3.74 -13.78 60.69
C GLY A 544 -4.96 -14.71 60.61
N GLY A 545 -6.11 -14.29 61.15
CA GLY A 545 -7.34 -15.08 61.17
C GLY A 545 -7.38 -16.24 62.18
N SER A 546 -6.37 -16.35 63.05
CA SER A 546 -6.34 -17.30 64.16
C SER A 546 -6.36 -16.58 65.50
N PHE A 547 -6.81 -17.28 66.56
CA PHE A 547 -6.76 -16.77 67.92
C PHE A 547 -6.14 -17.77 68.90
N THR A 548 -5.52 -17.23 69.94
CA THR A 548 -5.09 -17.96 71.14
C THR A 548 -5.65 -17.26 72.37
N MET A 549 -6.20 -18.00 73.32
CA MET A 549 -6.69 -17.48 74.58
C MET A 549 -6.06 -18.25 75.74
N THR A 550 -5.61 -17.53 76.77
CA THR A 550 -4.97 -18.10 77.95
C THR A 550 -5.61 -17.55 79.22
N ARG A 551 -5.66 -18.38 80.27
CA ARG A 551 -6.10 -17.97 81.61
C ARG A 551 -5.01 -18.24 82.64
N THR A 552 -4.80 -17.26 83.52
CA THR A 552 -3.93 -17.35 84.70
C THR A 552 -4.63 -16.80 85.95
N GLY A 553 -4.34 -17.37 87.13
CA GLY A 553 -4.86 -16.89 88.42
C GLY A 553 -6.24 -17.45 88.85
N GLY A 554 -6.63 -17.17 90.10
CA GLY A 554 -7.94 -17.54 90.67
C GLY A 554 -8.05 -18.92 91.32
N GLY A 555 -6.94 -19.55 91.74
CA GLY A 555 -6.95 -20.79 92.53
C GLY A 555 -7.27 -22.08 91.77
N SER A 556 -7.40 -22.05 90.45
CA SER A 556 -7.53 -23.22 89.56
C SER A 556 -6.35 -23.32 88.58
N ASP A 557 -6.20 -24.47 87.93
CA ASP A 557 -5.10 -24.71 86.98
C ASP A 557 -5.17 -23.76 85.76
N PRO A 558 -4.02 -23.24 85.29
CA PRO A 558 -3.96 -22.41 84.09
C PRO A 558 -4.26 -23.22 82.83
N TRP A 559 -4.88 -22.59 81.83
CA TRP A 559 -5.16 -23.23 80.54
C TRP A 559 -4.84 -22.32 79.36
N SER A 560 -4.59 -22.93 78.21
CA SER A 560 -4.44 -22.26 76.92
C SER A 560 -5.21 -23.01 75.84
N GLY A 561 -5.87 -22.27 74.97
CA GLY A 561 -6.61 -22.82 73.84
C GLY A 561 -6.58 -21.88 72.66
N GLY A 562 -6.92 -22.36 71.47
CA GLY A 562 -6.91 -21.55 70.26
C GLY A 562 -7.80 -22.11 69.18
N GLY A 563 -7.93 -21.35 68.09
CA GLY A 563 -8.83 -21.67 67.00
C GLY A 563 -8.76 -20.64 65.88
N SER A 564 -9.79 -20.63 65.04
CA SER A 564 -9.92 -19.70 63.92
C SER A 564 -10.92 -18.58 64.22
N VAL A 565 -10.74 -17.43 63.58
CA VAL A 565 -11.71 -16.34 63.56
C VAL A 565 -12.49 -16.45 62.26
N ARG A 566 -13.81 -16.61 62.35
CA ARG A 566 -14.68 -16.73 61.19
C ARG A 566 -15.56 -15.51 61.06
N GLU A 567 -15.53 -14.91 59.87
CA GLU A 567 -16.49 -13.88 59.47
C GLU A 567 -17.78 -14.52 58.97
N TYR A 568 -18.90 -13.90 59.31
CA TYR A 568 -20.22 -14.27 58.84
C TYR A 568 -21.09 -13.02 58.72
N THR A 569 -22.22 -13.13 58.02
CA THR A 569 -23.21 -12.06 57.94
C THR A 569 -24.28 -12.30 59.00
N ASP A 570 -24.51 -11.32 59.88
CA ASP A 570 -25.56 -11.42 60.88
C ASP A 570 -26.98 -11.33 60.27
N ALA A 571 -28.01 -11.56 61.08
CA ALA A 571 -29.40 -11.53 60.64
C ALA A 571 -29.86 -10.16 60.09
N SER A 572 -29.08 -9.10 60.31
CA SER A 572 -29.35 -7.75 59.82
C SER A 572 -28.54 -7.41 58.55
N GLY A 573 -27.76 -8.36 58.02
CA GLY A 573 -26.94 -8.15 56.83
C GLY A 573 -25.56 -7.54 57.11
N ASN A 574 -25.17 -7.39 58.38
CA ASN A 574 -23.91 -6.74 58.74
C ASN A 574 -22.78 -7.77 58.91
N PRO A 575 -21.52 -7.40 58.59
CA PRO A 575 -20.36 -8.23 58.89
C PRO A 575 -20.21 -8.45 60.41
N ALA A 576 -20.14 -9.71 60.82
CA ALA A 576 -19.97 -10.14 62.20
C ALA A 576 -18.90 -11.23 62.30
N PHE A 577 -18.35 -11.42 63.49
CA PHE A 577 -17.23 -12.33 63.72
C PHE A 577 -17.53 -13.33 64.84
N LYS A 578 -16.99 -14.53 64.72
CA LYS A 578 -17.01 -15.52 65.80
C LYS A 578 -15.67 -16.24 65.93
N LEU A 579 -15.31 -16.58 67.17
CA LEU A 579 -14.19 -17.44 67.51
C LEU A 579 -14.67 -18.89 67.43
N GLU A 580 -14.05 -19.69 66.57
CA GLU A 580 -14.28 -21.13 66.42
C GLU A 580 -13.09 -21.91 67.01
N PRO A 581 -13.24 -22.50 68.21
CA PRO A 581 -12.19 -23.28 68.85
C PRO A 581 -11.82 -24.53 68.03
N ASN A 582 -10.54 -24.88 67.99
CA ASN A 582 -10.12 -26.15 67.40
C ASN A 582 -10.58 -27.30 68.31
N THR A 583 -11.53 -28.12 67.84
CA THR A 583 -12.03 -29.29 68.58
C THR A 583 -10.87 -30.26 68.85
N GLY A 584 -10.40 -30.33 70.10
CA GLY A 584 -9.30 -31.23 70.51
C GLY A 584 -8.25 -30.62 71.43
N ASN A 585 -8.26 -29.30 71.69
CA ASN A 585 -7.39 -28.67 72.68
C ASN A 585 -8.16 -28.28 73.95
N ALA A 586 -7.58 -28.62 75.11
CA ALA A 586 -8.14 -28.52 76.45
C ALA A 586 -8.41 -27.06 76.90
N MET A 587 -9.48 -26.43 76.40
CA MET A 587 -10.22 -25.42 77.19
C MET A 587 -11.12 -26.16 78.20
N ASP A 588 -10.50 -26.97 79.07
CA ASP A 588 -11.16 -27.94 79.96
C ASP A 588 -11.57 -27.35 81.32
N ASP A 589 -11.77 -26.03 81.39
CA ASP A 589 -12.50 -25.50 82.54
C ASP A 589 -13.98 -25.73 82.30
N TYR A 590 -14.52 -26.78 82.93
CA TYR A 590 -15.95 -27.13 82.92
C TYR A 590 -16.81 -25.89 83.17
N ASN A 591 -16.37 -24.95 84.01
CA ASN A 591 -17.10 -23.70 84.23
C ASN A 591 -17.03 -22.76 83.02
N PHE A 592 -15.87 -22.57 82.39
CA PHE A 592 -15.73 -21.64 81.26
C PHE A 592 -16.53 -22.09 80.02
N ALA A 593 -16.51 -23.39 79.71
CA ALA A 593 -17.31 -23.95 78.62
C ALA A 593 -18.83 -23.88 78.90
N LEU A 594 -19.26 -24.08 80.15
CA LEU A 594 -20.67 -23.97 80.55
C LEU A 594 -21.15 -22.51 80.60
N TYR A 595 -20.33 -21.58 81.12
CA TYR A 595 -20.67 -20.17 81.24
C TYR A 595 -20.69 -19.44 79.89
N PHE A 596 -19.82 -19.84 78.94
CA PHE A 596 -19.71 -19.18 77.64
C PHE A 596 -20.23 -20.01 76.46
N GLY A 597 -20.92 -21.13 76.72
CA GLY A 597 -21.73 -21.84 75.73
C GLY A 597 -20.93 -22.41 74.55
N MET A 598 -19.69 -22.85 74.77
CA MET A 598 -18.79 -23.31 73.71
C MET A 598 -19.24 -24.60 73.01
N GLU A 599 -20.22 -25.34 73.56
CA GLU A 599 -20.63 -26.63 72.99
C GLU A 599 -21.46 -26.55 71.70
N ARG A 600 -21.95 -25.38 71.25
CA ARG A 600 -22.92 -25.37 70.12
C ARG A 600 -22.69 -24.43 68.93
N ASP A 601 -22.11 -23.23 69.03
CA ASP A 601 -22.07 -22.32 67.85
C ASP A 601 -20.87 -21.36 67.72
N GLY A 602 -19.86 -21.45 68.61
CA GLY A 602 -18.73 -20.51 68.69
C GLY A 602 -19.04 -19.24 69.50
N MET A 603 -18.02 -18.45 69.86
CA MET A 603 -18.21 -17.21 70.65
C MET A 603 -18.26 -16.00 69.74
N PHE A 604 -19.25 -15.13 69.90
CA PHE A 604 -19.34 -13.90 69.11
C PHE A 604 -18.25 -12.92 69.54
N LEU A 605 -17.62 -12.31 68.54
CA LEU A 605 -16.55 -11.34 68.69
C LEU A 605 -17.05 -9.99 68.14
N ASN A 606 -16.99 -8.95 68.97
CA ASN A 606 -17.29 -7.58 68.57
C ASN A 606 -16.14 -6.64 68.93
N TYR A 607 -15.78 -5.76 68.00
CA TYR A 607 -14.74 -4.75 68.17
C TYR A 607 -15.35 -3.35 68.19
N MET A 608 -15.03 -2.56 69.21
CA MET A 608 -15.43 -1.17 69.32
C MET A 608 -14.21 -0.26 69.15
N GLU A 609 -14.22 0.50 68.06
CA GLU A 609 -13.10 1.37 67.66
C GLU A 609 -12.91 2.57 68.61
N GLU A 610 -14.00 3.18 69.11
CA GLU A 610 -13.94 4.37 69.99
C GLU A 610 -13.30 4.13 71.37
N GLY A 611 -13.19 2.87 71.82
CA GLY A 611 -12.55 2.49 73.08
C GLY A 611 -11.32 1.59 72.93
N ASP A 612 -11.04 1.12 71.71
CA ASP A 612 -10.12 0.01 71.43
C ASP A 612 -10.38 -1.19 72.37
N GLU A 613 -11.61 -1.68 72.32
CA GLU A 613 -12.11 -2.76 73.17
C GLU A 613 -12.67 -3.92 72.36
N LEU A 614 -12.42 -5.14 72.84
CA LEU A 614 -13.03 -6.36 72.33
C LEU A 614 -14.03 -6.91 73.33
N THR A 615 -15.19 -7.31 72.82
CA THR A 615 -16.17 -8.09 73.58
C THR A 615 -16.27 -9.49 72.99
N VAL A 616 -16.11 -10.52 73.83
CA VAL A 616 -16.25 -11.93 73.44
C VAL A 616 -17.33 -12.57 74.29
N GLY A 617 -18.28 -13.28 73.67
CA GLY A 617 -19.23 -14.08 74.43
C GLY A 617 -20.48 -14.46 73.66
N THR A 618 -21.54 -14.75 74.42
CA THR A 618 -22.87 -15.11 73.91
C THR A 618 -23.87 -13.98 74.20
N THR A 619 -25.14 -14.22 73.87
CA THR A 619 -26.24 -13.32 74.25
C THR A 619 -26.46 -13.26 75.77
N GLY A 620 -26.03 -14.29 76.52
CA GLY A 620 -26.22 -14.39 77.97
C GLY A 620 -25.02 -13.98 78.82
N ALA A 621 -23.78 -14.11 78.33
CA ALA A 621 -22.57 -13.74 79.06
C ALA A 621 -21.49 -13.15 78.14
N ARG A 622 -20.78 -12.12 78.62
CA ARG A 622 -19.76 -11.39 77.84
C ARG A 622 -18.51 -11.10 78.67
N LEU A 623 -17.36 -11.30 78.05
CA LEU A 623 -16.05 -10.87 78.52
C LEU A 623 -15.65 -9.59 77.80
N TYR A 624 -15.13 -8.64 78.55
CA TYR A 624 -14.64 -7.37 78.05
C TYR A 624 -13.13 -7.34 78.14
N PHE A 625 -12.50 -6.98 77.03
CA PHE A 625 -11.06 -6.90 76.87
C PHE A 625 -10.65 -5.51 76.40
N LYS A 626 -9.52 -5.06 76.89
CA LYS A 626 -8.80 -3.89 76.38
C LYS A 626 -7.52 -4.33 75.75
N ARG A 627 -7.02 -3.59 74.76
CA ARG A 627 -5.75 -3.91 74.13
C ARG A 627 -4.62 -3.85 75.18
N ARG A 628 -3.72 -4.82 75.12
CA ARG A 628 -2.48 -4.79 75.85
C ARG A 628 -1.55 -3.81 75.15
N GLU A 629 -1.23 -2.70 75.81
CA GLU A 629 -0.23 -1.74 75.33
C GLU A 629 1.14 -2.39 75.09
#